data_AF-A0A963ECQ9-F1
#
_entry.id   AF-A0A963ECQ9-F1
#
_cell.length_a   1.000
_cell.length_b   1.000
_cell.length_c   1.000
_cell.angle_alpha   90.00
_cell.angle_beta   90.00
_cell.angle_gamma   90.00
#
_symmetry.space_group_name_H-M   'P 1'
#
loop_
_entity.id
_entity.type
_entity.pdbx_description
1 polymer ?
#
loop_
_entity_poly.entity_id
_entity_poly.type
_entity_poly.pdbx_seq_one_letter_code
_entity_poly.pdbx_strand_id
1 'polypeptide(L)'
;YADLKVGVTPSVNLEWIQKIHRDSAERGHEVEAVTDTILRRMYDYVNFITPQFARTDINFQRVPVVDTSHPFMARDIPSPDESLVVIRVARPQNWDLDFSYYLERLHGSWMSRQNVIVVPGGKMGMAMEMIMLDMLSTLGIIQHTRR
;
A
#
# COMPACT_ATOMS: atom_id res chain seq x y z
N TYR A 1 13.33 -14.32 -12.43
CA TYR A 1 13.01 -14.27 -10.99
C TYR A 1 13.46 -12.92 -10.45
N ALA A 2 12.81 -12.41 -9.40
CA ALA A 2 13.15 -11.12 -8.78
C ALA A 2 13.58 -11.36 -7.33
N ASP A 3 14.68 -10.73 -6.91
CA ASP A 3 15.29 -10.90 -5.59
C ASP A 3 14.54 -10.17 -4.47
N LEU A 4 13.78 -9.14 -4.84
CA LEU A 4 12.88 -8.40 -3.95
C LEU A 4 11.57 -8.11 -4.66
N LYS A 5 10.45 -8.54 -4.08
CA LYS A 5 9.09 -8.30 -4.60
C LYS A 5 8.33 -7.38 -3.67
N VAL A 6 7.99 -6.20 -4.17
CA VAL A 6 7.25 -5.16 -3.44
C VAL A 6 5.82 -5.10 -3.95
N GLY A 7 4.85 -5.17 -3.06
CA GLY A 7 3.45 -4.86 -3.36
C GLY A 7 3.10 -3.48 -2.83
N VAL A 8 2.50 -2.64 -3.68
CA VAL A 8 1.90 -1.37 -3.25
C VAL A 8 0.45 -1.41 -3.69
N THR A 9 -0.48 -1.28 -2.75
CA THR A 9 -1.90 -1.42 -3.06
C THR A 9 -2.76 -0.53 -2.17
N PRO A 10 -3.78 0.17 -2.70
CA PRO A 10 -4.83 0.73 -1.87
C PRO A 10 -5.79 -0.36 -1.35
N SER A 11 -6.63 -0.04 -0.39
CA SER A 11 -7.84 -0.82 -0.14
C SER A 11 -8.74 -0.81 -1.38
N VAL A 12 -9.53 -1.87 -1.58
CA VAL A 12 -10.40 -2.00 -2.77
C VAL A 12 -11.32 -0.78 -2.95
N ASN A 13 -11.91 -0.29 -1.86
CA ASN A 13 -12.77 0.90 -1.93
C ASN A 13 -11.99 2.15 -2.37
N LEU A 14 -10.76 2.35 -1.85
CA LEU A 14 -9.91 3.46 -2.28
C LEU A 14 -9.49 3.31 -3.75
N GLU A 15 -9.21 2.09 -4.21
CA GLU A 15 -8.91 1.80 -5.62
C GLU A 15 -10.07 2.22 -6.53
N TRP A 16 -11.29 1.87 -6.16
CA TRP A 16 -12.49 2.21 -6.93
C TRP A 16 -12.74 3.72 -6.93
N ILE A 17 -12.61 4.40 -5.78
CA ILE A 17 -12.73 5.86 -5.71
C ILE A 17 -11.71 6.52 -6.66
N GLN A 18 -10.44 6.12 -6.60
CA GLN A 18 -9.40 6.64 -7.48
C GLN A 18 -9.69 6.37 -8.96
N LYS A 19 -10.22 5.19 -9.28
CA LYS A 19 -10.57 4.81 -10.65
C LYS A 19 -11.72 5.66 -11.21
N ILE A 20 -12.77 5.87 -10.42
CA ILE A 20 -13.93 6.70 -10.79
C ILE A 20 -13.50 8.13 -11.00
N HIS A 21 -12.78 8.71 -10.05
CA HIS A 21 -12.26 10.07 -10.16
C HIS A 21 -11.40 10.26 -11.40
N ARG A 22 -10.47 9.34 -11.68
CA ARG A 22 -9.61 9.40 -12.86
C ARG A 22 -10.41 9.33 -14.16
N ASP A 23 -11.34 8.39 -14.27
CA ASP A 23 -12.08 8.18 -15.52
C ASP A 23 -13.17 9.23 -15.76
N SER A 24 -13.81 9.75 -14.70
CA SER A 24 -14.78 10.83 -14.83
C SER A 24 -14.10 12.18 -15.11
N ALA A 25 -13.00 12.50 -14.42
CA ALA A 25 -12.30 13.78 -14.59
C ALA A 25 -11.46 13.84 -15.88
N GLU A 26 -10.74 12.78 -16.23
CA GLU A 26 -9.82 12.81 -17.39
C GLU A 26 -10.52 12.42 -18.71
N ARG A 27 -11.60 11.62 -18.64
CA ARG A 27 -12.23 11.03 -19.84
C ARG A 27 -13.70 11.36 -20.02
N GLY A 28 -14.31 12.07 -19.06
CA GLY A 28 -15.73 12.45 -19.12
C GLY A 28 -16.68 11.26 -19.10
N HIS A 29 -16.26 10.11 -18.55
CA HIS A 29 -17.13 8.95 -18.42
C HIS A 29 -18.14 9.15 -17.29
N GLU A 30 -19.39 8.80 -17.58
CA GLU A 30 -20.43 8.63 -16.56
C GLU A 30 -20.02 7.55 -15.55
N VAL A 31 -20.41 7.74 -14.29
CA VAL A 31 -20.07 6.83 -13.19
C VAL A 31 -20.53 5.40 -13.46
N GLU A 32 -21.67 5.24 -14.14
CA GLU A 32 -22.22 3.95 -14.56
C GLU A 32 -21.27 3.19 -15.51
N ALA A 33 -20.71 3.88 -16.52
CA ALA A 33 -19.76 3.29 -17.46
C ALA A 33 -18.45 2.85 -16.78
N VAL A 34 -17.99 3.60 -15.76
CA VAL A 34 -16.83 3.19 -14.96
C VAL A 34 -17.17 1.97 -14.10
N THR A 35 -18.38 1.92 -13.55
CA THR A 35 -18.87 0.80 -12.74
C THR A 35 -18.90 -0.50 -13.53
N ASP A 36 -19.42 -0.47 -14.76
CA ASP A 36 -19.40 -1.62 -15.67
C ASP A 36 -17.98 -2.09 -15.99
N THR A 37 -17.05 -1.15 -16.13
CA THR A 37 -15.63 -1.45 -16.35
C THR A 37 -14.99 -2.13 -15.13
N ILE A 38 -15.33 -1.70 -13.92
CA ILE A 38 -14.88 -2.35 -12.67
C ILE A 38 -15.41 -3.77 -12.63
N LEU A 39 -16.72 -3.97 -12.81
CA LEU A 39 -17.37 -5.28 -12.78
C LEU A 39 -16.75 -6.27 -13.77
N ARG A 40 -16.52 -5.84 -15.01
CA ARG A 40 -15.87 -6.66 -16.06
C ARG A 40 -14.46 -7.12 -15.69
N ARG A 41 -13.75 -6.37 -14.83
CA ARG A 41 -12.38 -6.67 -14.41
C ARG A 41 -12.31 -7.46 -13.10
N MET A 42 -13.43 -7.62 -12.39
CA MET A 42 -13.42 -8.28 -11.07
C MET A 42 -12.96 -9.73 -11.13
N TYR A 43 -13.29 -10.45 -12.20
CA TYR A 43 -12.80 -11.82 -12.39
C TYR A 43 -11.26 -11.85 -12.40
N ASP A 44 -10.64 -10.98 -13.20
CA ASP A 44 -9.18 -10.93 -13.31
C ASP A 44 -8.53 -10.37 -12.04
N TYR A 45 -9.18 -9.40 -11.40
CA TYR A 45 -8.71 -8.82 -10.15
C TYR A 45 -8.57 -9.88 -9.04
N VAL A 46 -9.56 -10.77 -8.93
CA VAL A 46 -9.56 -11.84 -7.92
C VAL A 46 -8.60 -12.97 -8.30
N ASN A 47 -8.58 -13.39 -9.57
CA ASN A 47 -7.83 -14.58 -9.98
C ASN A 47 -6.36 -14.31 -10.31
N PHE A 48 -6.02 -13.08 -10.71
CA PHE A 48 -4.68 -12.75 -11.22
C PHE A 48 -4.01 -11.60 -10.50
N ILE A 49 -4.74 -10.60 -9.99
CA ILE A 49 -4.12 -9.45 -9.29
C ILE A 49 -3.91 -9.78 -7.81
N THR A 50 -4.98 -10.07 -7.07
CA THR A 50 -4.93 -10.29 -5.61
C THR A 50 -3.92 -11.37 -5.19
N PRO A 51 -3.78 -12.52 -5.90
CA PRO A 51 -2.83 -13.57 -5.52
C PRO A 51 -1.35 -13.13 -5.59
N GLN A 52 -1.03 -12.06 -6.34
CA GLN A 52 0.35 -11.56 -6.41
C GLN A 52 0.84 -11.03 -5.06
N PHE A 53 -0.03 -10.43 -4.25
CA PHE A 53 0.31 -9.89 -2.92
C PHE A 53 0.60 -10.98 -1.87
N ALA A 54 0.37 -12.26 -2.20
CA ALA A 54 0.85 -13.39 -1.41
C ALA A 54 2.30 -13.78 -1.74
N ARG A 55 2.83 -13.32 -2.89
CA ARG A 55 4.15 -13.68 -3.41
C ARG A 55 5.20 -12.58 -3.21
N THR A 56 4.79 -11.43 -2.68
CA THR A 56 5.61 -10.28 -2.33
C THR A 56 6.29 -10.48 -0.99
N ASP A 57 7.52 -9.96 -0.88
CA ASP A 57 8.31 -9.98 0.34
C ASP A 57 7.84 -8.90 1.32
N ILE A 58 7.36 -7.78 0.79
CA ILE A 58 6.78 -6.67 1.55
C ILE A 58 5.55 -6.11 0.81
N ASN A 59 4.50 -5.77 1.56
CA ASN A 59 3.32 -5.07 1.05
C ASN A 59 3.12 -3.76 1.79
N PHE A 60 2.85 -2.69 1.04
CA PHE A 60 2.39 -1.40 1.52
C PHE A 60 0.92 -1.26 1.13
N GLN A 61 0.03 -1.44 2.10
CA GLN A 61 -1.40 -1.31 1.88
C GLN A 61 -1.91 0.04 2.40
N ARG A 62 -2.38 0.92 1.53
CA ARG A 62 -2.97 2.19 1.95
C ARG A 62 -4.45 2.02 2.29
N VAL A 63 -4.84 2.42 3.50
CA VAL A 63 -6.19 2.27 4.04
C VAL A 63 -6.72 3.64 4.49
N PRO A 64 -7.79 4.17 3.88
CA PRO A 64 -8.45 5.38 4.36
C PRO A 64 -9.02 5.20 5.77
N VAL A 65 -8.96 6.25 6.58
CA VAL A 65 -9.63 6.35 7.90
C VAL A 65 -10.86 7.26 7.85
N VAL A 66 -11.35 7.54 6.65
CA VAL A 66 -12.59 8.27 6.36
C VAL A 66 -13.64 7.33 5.78
N ASP A 67 -14.89 7.79 5.69
CA ASP A 67 -15.97 6.96 5.16
C ASP A 67 -15.79 6.70 3.65
N THR A 68 -15.44 5.45 3.34
CA THR A 68 -15.37 4.92 1.97
C THR A 68 -16.37 3.78 1.76
N SER A 69 -17.45 3.71 2.54
CA SER A 69 -18.44 2.63 2.47
C SER A 69 -19.19 2.59 1.14
N HIS A 70 -19.40 3.76 0.50
CA HIS A 70 -20.01 3.88 -0.83
C HIS A 70 -19.07 4.55 -1.85
N PRO A 71 -18.12 3.80 -2.44
CA PRO A 71 -17.06 4.36 -3.30
C PRO A 71 -17.59 5.01 -4.59
N PHE A 72 -18.79 4.63 -5.06
CA PHE A 72 -19.40 5.18 -6.28
C PHE A 72 -20.03 6.57 -6.10
N MET A 73 -20.12 7.07 -4.86
CA MET A 73 -20.61 8.42 -4.55
C MET A 73 -19.55 9.26 -3.82
N ALA A 74 -18.30 8.79 -3.78
CA ALA A 74 -17.23 9.49 -3.11
C ALA A 74 -16.92 10.81 -3.84
N ARG A 75 -17.01 11.91 -3.09
CA ARG A 75 -16.81 13.26 -3.64
C ARG A 75 -15.35 13.57 -3.93
N ASP A 76 -14.45 12.99 -3.15
CA ASP A 76 -13.02 13.27 -3.20
C ASP A 76 -12.24 11.97 -2.97
N ILE A 77 -11.01 11.93 -3.47
CA ILE A 77 -10.06 10.86 -3.14
C ILE A 77 -9.49 11.18 -1.75
N PRO A 78 -9.59 10.27 -0.76
CA PRO A 78 -8.95 10.47 0.54
C PRO A 78 -7.48 10.86 0.38
N SER A 79 -7.06 11.90 1.10
CA SER A 79 -5.68 12.38 1.13
C SER A 79 -4.76 11.43 1.92
N PRO A 80 -3.42 11.56 1.81
CA PRO A 80 -2.50 10.76 2.61
C PRO A 80 -2.70 10.93 4.13
N ASP A 81 -3.07 12.12 4.59
CA ASP A 81 -3.30 12.40 6.01
C ASP A 81 -4.61 11.77 6.52
N GLU A 82 -5.56 11.54 5.62
CA GLU A 82 -6.78 10.77 5.86
C GLU A 82 -6.59 9.25 5.68
N SER A 83 -5.34 8.78 5.66
CA SER A 83 -5.01 7.38 5.44
C SER A 83 -3.97 6.87 6.42
N LEU A 84 -3.95 5.56 6.59
CA LEU A 84 -2.88 4.78 7.17
C LEU A 84 -2.23 3.93 6.08
N VAL A 85 -1.00 3.48 6.33
CA VAL A 85 -0.34 2.46 5.51
C VAL A 85 0.00 1.27 6.39
N VAL A 86 -0.57 0.12 6.05
CA VAL A 86 -0.30 -1.17 6.69
C VAL A 86 0.85 -1.82 5.94
N ILE A 87 1.99 -1.96 6.59
CA ILE A 87 3.21 -2.48 6.00
C ILE A 87 3.47 -3.88 6.54
N ARG A 88 3.26 -4.90 5.72
CA ARG A 88 3.49 -6.31 6.08
C ARG A 88 4.77 -6.83 5.45
N VAL A 89 5.67 -7.37 6.25
CA VAL A 89 6.84 -8.14 5.77
C VAL A 89 6.55 -9.63 5.88
N ALA A 90 6.68 -10.38 4.79
CA ALA A 90 6.28 -11.78 4.73
C ALA A 90 7.15 -12.70 5.61
N ARG A 91 8.47 -12.48 5.60
CA ARG A 91 9.45 -13.23 6.39
C ARG A 91 10.48 -12.27 6.99
N PRO A 92 10.13 -11.53 8.06
CA PRO A 92 11.01 -10.50 8.63
C PRO A 92 12.39 -11.04 9.03
N GLN A 93 12.50 -12.31 9.42
CA GLN A 93 13.75 -12.97 9.79
C GLN A 93 14.77 -13.11 8.64
N ASN A 94 14.33 -12.95 7.39
CA ASN A 94 15.22 -12.99 6.23
C ASN A 94 15.90 -11.63 5.97
N TRP A 95 15.55 -10.62 6.75
CA TRP A 95 15.93 -9.24 6.53
C TRP A 95 16.51 -8.69 7.83
N ASP A 96 17.55 -7.87 7.74
CA ASP A 96 17.97 -7.07 8.89
C ASP A 96 16.99 -5.91 9.03
N LEU A 97 15.88 -6.11 9.75
CA LEU A 97 14.85 -5.09 10.01
C LEU A 97 14.77 -4.78 11.50
N ASP A 98 14.77 -3.49 11.83
CA ASP A 98 14.61 -3.01 13.20
C ASP A 98 13.31 -2.23 13.34
N PHE A 99 12.25 -2.93 13.74
CA PHE A 99 10.95 -2.32 13.97
C PHE A 99 10.97 -1.30 15.12
N SER A 100 11.82 -1.45 16.12
CA SER A 100 11.92 -0.48 17.22
C SER A 100 12.44 0.84 16.69
N TYR A 101 13.50 0.81 15.89
CA TYR A 101 14.04 1.97 15.20
C TYR A 101 13.00 2.63 14.27
N TYR A 102 12.24 1.84 13.52
CA TYR A 102 11.18 2.38 12.66
C TYR A 102 10.09 3.08 13.46
N LEU A 103 9.65 2.50 14.60
CA LEU A 103 8.62 3.09 15.45
C LEU A 103 9.06 4.45 16.04
N GLU A 104 10.32 4.54 16.45
CA GLU A 104 10.89 5.78 16.98
C GLU A 104 10.94 6.91 15.95
N ARG A 105 11.34 6.60 14.72
CA ARG A 105 11.47 7.59 13.63
C ARG A 105 10.13 7.92 12.97
N LEU A 106 9.26 6.94 12.81
CA LEU A 106 7.96 7.10 12.18
C LEU A 106 6.90 7.44 13.23
N HIS A 107 6.97 8.63 13.84
CA HIS A 107 6.05 8.99 14.94
C HIS A 107 4.57 8.76 14.57
N GLY A 108 3.80 8.20 15.51
CA GLY A 108 2.41 7.82 15.28
C GLY A 108 2.23 6.47 14.58
N SER A 109 3.33 5.73 14.35
CA SER A 109 3.26 4.33 13.93
C SER A 109 3.12 3.38 15.12
N TRP A 110 2.63 2.17 14.86
CA TRP A 110 2.50 1.09 15.84
C TRP A 110 2.58 -0.28 15.17
N MET A 111 2.82 -1.33 15.96
CA MET A 111 2.76 -2.71 15.49
C MET A 111 1.34 -3.25 15.62
N SER A 112 0.73 -3.66 14.51
CA SER A 112 -0.59 -4.33 14.53
C SER A 112 -0.47 -5.85 14.63
N ARG A 113 0.65 -6.41 14.16
CA ARG A 113 1.08 -7.81 14.28
C ARG A 113 2.61 -7.84 14.38
N GLN A 114 3.20 -8.98 14.74
CA GLN A 114 4.65 -9.13 14.87
C GLN A 114 5.45 -8.75 13.62
N ASN A 115 4.87 -8.96 12.44
CA ASN A 115 5.48 -8.66 11.15
C ASN A 115 4.75 -7.52 10.39
N VAL A 116 3.96 -6.72 11.10
CA VAL A 116 3.17 -5.64 10.50
C VAL A 116 3.29 -4.35 11.31
N ILE A 117 3.88 -3.35 10.69
CA ILE A 117 3.89 -1.96 11.19
C ILE A 117 2.82 -1.16 10.45
N VAL A 118 2.07 -0.35 11.18
CA VAL A 118 1.11 0.61 10.62
C VAL A 118 1.66 2.00 10.80
N VAL A 119 1.66 2.80 9.74
CA VAL A 119 2.22 4.16 9.73
C VAL A 119 1.19 5.17 9.23
N PRO A 120 1.26 6.44 9.65
CA PRO A 120 0.45 7.52 9.05
C PRO A 120 0.71 7.63 7.55
N GLY A 121 -0.33 7.87 6.76
CA GLY A 121 -0.22 7.87 5.29
C GLY A 121 0.68 8.97 4.73
N GLY A 122 0.71 10.14 5.36
CA GLY A 122 1.69 11.20 5.05
C GLY A 122 3.16 10.78 5.23
N LYS A 123 3.44 9.69 5.95
CA LYS A 123 4.79 9.15 6.18
C LYS A 123 5.13 7.94 5.30
N MET A 124 4.28 7.59 4.34
CA MET A 124 4.50 6.42 3.47
C MET A 124 5.87 6.46 2.77
N GLY A 125 6.26 7.60 2.20
CA GLY A 125 7.54 7.74 1.48
C GLY A 125 8.74 7.47 2.38
N MET A 126 8.76 8.07 3.58
CA MET A 126 9.80 7.85 4.58
C MET A 126 9.84 6.39 5.05
N ALA A 127 8.67 5.78 5.31
CA ALA A 127 8.59 4.38 5.72
C ALA A 127 9.09 3.42 4.61
N MET A 128 8.72 3.69 3.35
CA MET A 128 9.22 2.94 2.20
C MET A 128 10.73 3.07 2.10
N GLU A 129 11.28 4.29 2.14
CA GLU A 129 12.72 4.53 2.07
C GLU A 129 13.47 3.75 3.15
N MET A 130 13.11 3.94 4.43
CA MET A 130 13.79 3.30 5.55
C MET A 130 13.79 1.77 5.46
N ILE A 131 12.61 1.17 5.26
CA ILE A 131 12.47 -0.29 5.27
C ILE A 131 13.13 -0.89 4.02
N MET A 132 12.94 -0.26 2.86
CA MET A 132 13.49 -0.78 1.60
C MET A 132 15.02 -0.65 1.56
N LEU A 133 15.61 0.42 2.09
CA LEU A 133 17.07 0.56 2.15
C LEU A 133 17.70 -0.58 2.96
N ASP A 134 17.10 -0.95 4.09
CA ASP A 134 17.59 -2.08 4.90
C ASP A 134 17.44 -3.42 4.16
N MET A 135 16.33 -3.62 3.45
CA MET A 135 16.15 -4.82 2.60
C MET A 135 17.16 -4.88 1.45
N LEU A 136 17.42 -3.75 0.77
CA LEU A 136 18.41 -3.66 -0.31
C LEU A 136 19.84 -3.86 0.21
N SER A 137 20.13 -3.39 1.42
CA SER A 137 21.41 -3.62 2.10
C SER A 137 21.60 -5.10 2.45
N THR A 138 20.54 -5.77 2.89
CA THR A 138 20.56 -7.22 3.13
C THR A 138 20.89 -8.01 1.85
N LEU A 139 20.44 -7.52 0.69
CA LEU A 139 20.76 -8.12 -0.62
C LEU A 139 22.16 -7.73 -1.16
N GLY A 140 22.91 -6.88 -0.44
CA GLY A 140 24.22 -6.39 -0.89
C GLY A 140 24.17 -5.45 -2.09
N ILE A 141 22.98 -4.92 -2.43
CA ILE A 141 22.79 -3.98 -3.55
C ILE A 141 23.35 -2.60 -3.19
N ILE A 142 23.24 -2.21 -1.92
CA ILE A 142 23.74 -0.95 -1.39
C ILE A 142 24.50 -1.19 -0.08
N GLN A 143 25.41 -0.28 0.27
CA GLN A 143 25.94 -0.19 1.62
C GLN A 143 25.14 0.87 2.37
N HIS A 144 24.23 0.42 3.24
CA HIS A 144 23.48 1.30 4.12
C HIS A 144 23.78 0.94 5.58
N THR A 145 23.94 1.96 6.42
CA THR A 145 24.04 1.79 7.86
C THR A 145 23.06 2.77 8.49
N ARG A 146 22.14 2.25 9.32
CA ARG A 146 21.21 3.06 10.10
C ARG A 146 22.04 4.05 10.95
N ARG A 147 21.81 5.35 10.77
CA ARG A 147 22.41 6.43 11.57
C ARG A 147 21.45 6.89 12.66
#